data_AF-A0A8C4T6Z1-F1
#
_entry.id   AF-A0A8C4T6Z1-F1
#
_cell.length_a   1.000
_cell.length_b   1.000
_cell.length_c   1.000
_cell.angle_alpha   90.00
_cell.angle_beta   90.00
_cell.angle_gamma   90.00
#
_symmetry.space_group_name_H-M   'P 1'
#
loop_
_entity.id
_entity.type
_entity.pdbx_description
1 polymer ?
#
loop_
_entity_poly.entity_id
_entity_poly.type
_entity_poly.pdbx_seq_one_letter_code
_entity_poly.pdbx_strand_id
1 'polypeptide(L)'
;MKGSLNMRTQKCYAVRPSINEFLDISRRVYTEIVDDIAGMVTKLGEKYGLPLRTSFSTTRRFFIQMKLDAGGLQGGQFPTEFIKVTRFKNNYCFTTIDLIKLNDRCDESLKEIFHMSYVVVCQLLSLVHEHVHCLYKLSDTVSMLDMLLSLAHACTVSDYGEYDVTMIIWFWNKYVVLK
;
A
#
# COMPACT_ATOMS: atom_id res chain seq x y z
N MET A 1 -10.61 -10.28 -1.47
CA MET A 1 -11.03 -8.88 -1.73
C MET A 1 -10.42 -7.83 -0.79
N LYS A 2 -9.81 -8.18 0.36
CA LYS A 2 -9.12 -7.24 1.27
C LYS A 2 -7.70 -6.79 0.81
N GLY A 3 -7.16 -7.36 -0.27
CA GLY A 3 -5.76 -7.14 -0.67
C GLY A 3 -5.47 -5.87 -1.48
N SER A 4 -6.35 -5.46 -2.41
CA SER A 4 -6.04 -4.34 -3.33
C SER A 4 -6.10 -2.97 -2.66
N LEU A 5 -7.07 -2.76 -1.76
CA LEU A 5 -7.15 -1.55 -0.93
C LEU A 5 -5.95 -1.46 0.03
N ASN A 6 -5.62 -2.55 0.72
CA ASN A 6 -4.47 -2.58 1.63
C ASN A 6 -3.16 -2.26 0.91
N MET A 7 -2.94 -2.80 -0.29
CA MET A 7 -1.75 -2.48 -1.10
C MET A 7 -1.70 -1.00 -1.51
N ARG A 8 -2.86 -0.40 -1.81
CA ARG A 8 -2.97 1.03 -2.14
C ARG A 8 -2.67 1.90 -0.94
N THR A 9 -3.23 1.56 0.22
CA THR A 9 -2.96 2.24 1.50
C THR A 9 -1.49 2.14 1.87
N GLN A 10 -0.88 0.95 1.77
CA GLN A 10 0.55 0.77 2.03
C GLN A 10 1.42 1.67 1.14
N LYS A 11 1.09 1.76 -0.16
CA LYS A 11 1.83 2.65 -1.08
C LYS A 11 1.62 4.13 -0.78
N CYS A 12 0.40 4.55 -0.41
CA CYS A 12 0.11 5.96 -0.08
C CYS A 12 0.87 6.44 1.16
N TYR A 13 1.11 5.55 2.12
CA TYR A 13 1.73 5.86 3.42
C TYR A 13 3.14 5.27 3.58
N ALA A 14 3.78 4.89 2.48
CA ALA A 14 5.14 4.35 2.49
C ALA A 14 6.18 5.38 2.99
N VAL A 15 6.01 6.65 2.58
CA VAL A 15 6.81 7.77 3.10
C VAL A 15 6.20 8.22 4.42
N ARG A 16 7.02 8.40 5.45
CA ARG A 16 6.56 8.89 6.77
C ARG A 16 5.92 10.28 6.65
N PRO A 17 4.96 10.63 7.52
CA PRO A 17 4.47 12.01 7.62
C PRO A 17 5.62 12.98 7.92
N SER A 18 5.39 14.27 7.66
CA SER A 18 6.31 15.39 7.90
C SER A 18 7.65 15.33 7.14
N ILE A 19 7.78 14.46 6.14
CA ILE A 19 8.95 14.43 5.24
C ILE A 19 8.76 15.40 4.07
N ASN A 20 7.53 15.52 3.56
CA ASN A 20 7.20 16.40 2.46
C ASN A 20 5.82 17.01 2.69
N GLU A 21 5.75 18.33 2.84
CA GLU A 21 4.51 19.04 3.14
C GLU A 21 3.47 18.92 2.02
N PHE A 22 3.91 18.96 0.76
CA PHE A 22 3.02 18.79 -0.39
C PHE A 22 2.39 17.40 -0.42
N LEU A 23 3.18 16.35 -0.13
CA LEU A 23 2.67 14.98 -0.02
C LEU A 23 1.62 14.86 1.09
N ASP A 24 1.84 15.50 2.24
CA ASP A 24 0.90 15.48 3.36
C ASP A 24 -0.37 16.29 3.05
N ILE A 25 -0.27 17.39 2.31
CA ILE A 25 -1.43 18.12 1.79
C ILE A 25 -2.22 17.24 0.82
N SER A 26 -1.57 16.58 -0.14
CA SER A 26 -2.24 15.68 -1.09
C SER A 26 -2.95 14.52 -0.39
N ARG A 27 -2.35 13.95 0.67
CA ARG A 27 -2.99 12.93 1.51
C ARG A 27 -4.24 13.45 2.21
N ARG A 28 -4.21 14.68 2.73
CA ARG A 28 -5.38 15.30 3.37
C ARG A 28 -6.51 15.49 2.35
N VAL A 29 -6.19 16.04 1.18
CA VAL A 29 -7.15 16.21 0.08
C VAL A 29 -7.79 14.87 -0.31
N TYR A 30 -6.99 13.80 -0.38
CA TYR A 30 -7.52 12.46 -0.64
C TYR A 30 -8.54 12.02 0.43
N THR A 31 -8.22 12.19 1.71
CA THR A 31 -9.12 11.84 2.82
C THR A 31 -10.41 12.67 2.76
N GLU A 32 -10.31 13.98 2.52
CA GLU A 32 -11.47 14.86 2.37
C GLU A 32 -12.39 14.40 1.22
N ILE A 33 -11.83 14.00 0.07
CA ILE A 33 -12.64 13.47 -1.05
C ILE A 33 -13.34 12.16 -0.66
N VAL A 34 -12.69 11.28 0.09
CA VAL A 34 -13.29 10.02 0.55
C VAL A 34 -14.44 10.29 1.53
N ASP A 35 -14.26 11.27 2.42
CA ASP A 35 -15.30 11.71 3.35
C ASP A 35 -16.47 12.37 2.62
N ASP A 36 -16.21 13.20 1.59
CA ASP A 36 -17.22 13.78 0.71
C ASP A 36 -18.04 12.69 -0.02
N ILE A 37 -17.39 11.63 -0.51
CA ILE A 37 -18.06 10.47 -1.12
C ILE A 37 -19.00 9.81 -0.10
N ALA A 38 -18.51 9.54 1.11
CA ALA A 38 -19.33 8.92 2.16
C ALA A 38 -20.53 9.82 2.53
N GLY A 39 -20.30 11.11 2.72
CA GLY A 39 -21.34 12.09 3.04
C GLY A 39 -22.40 12.23 1.94
N MET A 40 -21.98 12.22 0.66
CA MET A 40 -22.90 12.27 -0.47
C MET A 40 -23.81 11.04 -0.53
N VAL A 41 -23.27 9.84 -0.29
CA VAL A 41 -24.08 8.61 -0.27
C VAL A 41 -25.07 8.60 0.90
N THR A 42 -24.68 9.09 2.07
CA THR A 42 -25.58 9.26 3.22
C THR A 42 -26.73 10.20 2.89
N LYS A 43 -26.46 11.37 2.31
CA LYS A 43 -27.48 12.34 1.89
C LYS A 43 -28.44 11.76 0.86
N LEU A 44 -27.95 10.96 -0.09
CA LEU A 44 -28.80 10.24 -1.05
C LEU A 44 -29.68 9.19 -0.36
N GLY A 45 -29.15 8.49 0.64
CA GLY A 45 -29.91 7.52 1.43
C GLY A 45 -31.05 8.17 2.20
N GLU A 46 -30.79 9.31 2.84
CA GLU A 46 -31.80 10.10 3.54
C GLU A 46 -32.85 10.68 2.58
N LYS A 47 -32.41 11.27 1.46
CA LYS A 47 -33.29 11.88 0.44
C LYS A 47 -34.33 10.91 -0.11
N TYR A 48 -33.94 9.66 -0.35
CA TYR A 48 -34.80 8.65 -0.94
C TYR A 48 -35.37 7.64 0.07
N GLY A 49 -35.03 7.77 1.36
CA GLY A 49 -35.39 6.79 2.39
C GLY A 49 -34.82 5.40 2.10
N LEU A 50 -33.69 5.31 1.39
CA LEU A 50 -33.08 4.05 0.97
C LEU A 50 -31.86 3.73 1.85
N PRO A 51 -31.65 2.47 2.24
CA PRO A 51 -30.50 2.06 3.05
C PRO A 51 -29.24 1.91 2.18
N LEU A 52 -28.72 3.05 1.71
CA LEU A 52 -27.55 3.15 0.84
C LEU A 52 -26.25 3.00 1.63
N ARG A 53 -25.26 2.35 1.02
CA ARG A 53 -23.92 2.21 1.57
C ARG A 53 -22.87 2.44 0.50
N THR A 54 -21.78 3.08 0.89
CA THR A 54 -20.60 3.21 0.04
C THR A 54 -19.80 1.90 0.05
N SER A 55 -19.51 1.39 -1.14
CA SER A 55 -18.68 0.20 -1.35
C SER A 55 -17.57 0.50 -2.36
N PHE A 56 -16.48 -0.27 -2.31
CA PHE A 56 -15.33 -0.08 -3.20
C PHE A 56 -14.96 -1.39 -3.91
N SER A 57 -14.58 -1.28 -5.19
CA SER A 57 -13.97 -2.36 -5.97
C SER A 57 -12.87 -1.81 -6.85
N THR A 58 -11.80 -2.57 -7.09
CA THR A 58 -10.67 -2.14 -7.95
C THR A 58 -11.13 -1.77 -9.37
N THR A 59 -12.15 -2.45 -9.91
CA THR A 59 -12.64 -2.19 -11.28
C THR A 59 -13.70 -1.10 -11.35
N ARG A 60 -14.48 -0.90 -10.27
CA ARG A 60 -15.61 0.04 -10.25
C ARG A 60 -15.33 1.32 -9.44
N ARG A 61 -14.17 1.38 -8.78
CA ARG A 61 -13.83 2.36 -7.75
C ARG A 61 -14.93 2.42 -6.68
N PHE A 62 -15.24 3.60 -6.12
CA PHE A 62 -16.36 3.74 -5.19
C PHE A 62 -17.69 3.64 -5.94
N PHE A 63 -18.62 2.86 -5.40
CA PHE A 63 -19.97 2.67 -5.92
C PHE A 63 -20.97 2.58 -4.76
N ILE A 64 -22.25 2.81 -5.06
CA ILE A 64 -23.32 2.74 -4.08
C ILE A 64 -23.90 1.32 -4.09
N GLN A 65 -24.16 0.79 -2.91
CA GLN A 65 -24.73 -0.53 -2.71
C GLN A 65 -25.95 -0.45 -1.79
N MET A 66 -26.99 -1.23 -2.12
CA MET A 66 -28.19 -1.42 -1.28
C MET A 66 -28.55 -2.91 -1.24
N LYS A 67 -29.07 -3.40 -0.11
CA LYS A 67 -29.56 -4.79 0.00
C LYS A 67 -30.90 -4.95 -0.71
N LEU A 68 -31.09 -6.11 -1.34
CA LEU A 68 -32.32 -6.43 -2.07
C LEU A 68 -33.56 -6.52 -1.15
N ASP A 69 -33.36 -7.08 0.05
CA ASP A 69 -34.42 -7.41 1.00
C ASP A 69 -34.93 -6.19 1.79
N ALA A 70 -34.24 -5.05 1.66
CA ALA A 70 -34.53 -3.85 2.42
C ALA A 70 -35.63 -3.02 1.74
N GLY A 71 -36.84 -3.58 1.68
CA GLY A 71 -38.17 -2.92 1.72
C GLY A 71 -38.52 -1.75 0.78
N GLY A 72 -37.65 -1.29 -0.13
CA GLY A 72 -37.76 0.08 -0.66
C GLY A 72 -38.41 0.29 -2.03
N LEU A 73 -38.67 -0.74 -2.82
CA LEU A 73 -39.24 -0.56 -4.17
C LEU A 73 -40.70 -1.03 -4.23
N GLN A 74 -41.59 -0.38 -3.50
CA GLN A 74 -43.05 -0.58 -3.63
C GLN A 74 -43.65 -0.03 -4.95
N GLY A 75 -42.87 0.04 -6.03
CA GLY A 75 -43.32 0.67 -7.28
C GLY A 75 -42.33 0.63 -8.45
N GLY A 76 -41.19 -0.07 -8.33
CA GLY A 76 -40.40 -0.51 -9.48
C GLY A 76 -39.54 0.53 -10.21
N GLN A 77 -39.43 1.78 -9.76
CA GLN A 77 -38.58 2.78 -10.42
C GLN A 77 -37.51 3.34 -9.48
N PHE A 78 -36.25 3.19 -9.89
CA PHE A 78 -35.12 3.88 -9.27
C PHE A 78 -35.13 5.35 -9.67
N PRO A 79 -34.74 6.27 -8.76
CA PRO A 79 -34.45 7.65 -9.13
C PRO A 79 -33.54 7.73 -10.36
N THR A 80 -33.86 8.65 -11.28
CA THR A 80 -33.09 8.88 -12.52
C THR A 80 -31.64 9.30 -12.27
N GLU A 81 -31.36 9.79 -11.06
CA GLU A 81 -30.03 10.14 -10.57
C GLU A 81 -29.12 8.90 -10.43
N PHE A 82 -29.70 7.70 -10.27
CA PHE A 82 -28.97 6.43 -10.24
C PHE A 82 -28.78 5.87 -11.65
N ILE A 83 -27.53 5.75 -12.04
CA ILE A 83 -27.10 5.20 -13.33
C ILE A 83 -26.29 3.92 -13.12
N LYS A 84 -26.14 3.13 -14.21
CA LYS A 84 -25.43 1.84 -14.22
C LYS A 84 -25.92 0.88 -13.11
N VAL A 85 -27.24 0.80 -12.93
CA VAL A 85 -27.86 -0.10 -11.96
C VAL A 85 -27.58 -1.55 -12.37
N THR A 86 -26.90 -2.29 -11.50
CA THR A 86 -26.56 -3.69 -11.69
C THR A 86 -26.96 -4.47 -10.45
N ARG A 87 -27.56 -5.65 -10.65
CA ARG A 87 -27.87 -6.56 -9.55
C ARG A 87 -26.73 -7.55 -9.39
N PHE A 88 -26.15 -7.63 -8.20
CA PHE A 88 -25.10 -8.59 -7.90
C PHE A 88 -25.41 -9.34 -6.60
N LYS A 89 -25.62 -10.66 -6.72
CA LYS A 89 -26.08 -11.53 -5.63
C LYS A 89 -27.35 -10.94 -4.99
N ASN A 90 -27.25 -10.54 -3.73
CA ASN A 90 -28.34 -9.97 -2.93
C ASN A 90 -28.26 -8.44 -2.75
N ASN A 91 -27.56 -7.74 -3.65
CA ASN A 91 -27.41 -6.30 -3.59
C ASN A 91 -27.65 -5.64 -4.95
N TYR A 92 -28.27 -4.46 -4.92
CA TYR A 92 -28.22 -3.51 -6.01
C TYR A 92 -26.95 -2.68 -5.90
N CYS A 93 -26.27 -2.51 -7.03
CA CYS A 93 -25.08 -1.68 -7.17
C CYS A 93 -25.35 -0.61 -8.25
N PHE A 94 -25.08 0.64 -7.96
CA PHE A 94 -25.30 1.76 -8.89
C PHE A 94 -24.31 2.88 -8.62
N THR A 95 -24.32 3.88 -9.48
CA THR A 95 -23.51 5.09 -9.35
C THR A 95 -24.31 6.32 -9.72
N THR A 96 -23.78 7.50 -9.47
CA THR A 96 -24.35 8.79 -9.89
C THR A 96 -23.29 9.57 -10.68
N ILE A 97 -23.69 10.60 -11.41
CA ILE A 97 -22.75 11.47 -12.13
C ILE A 97 -21.78 12.13 -11.14
N ASP A 98 -22.28 12.58 -9.99
CA ASP A 98 -21.44 13.20 -8.96
C ASP A 98 -20.48 12.22 -8.31
N LEU A 99 -20.89 10.96 -8.12
CA LEU A 99 -19.98 9.91 -7.65
C LEU A 99 -18.87 9.61 -8.67
N ILE A 100 -19.18 9.66 -9.97
CA ILE A 100 -18.15 9.50 -11.01
C ILE A 100 -17.14 10.64 -10.91
N LYS A 101 -17.60 11.90 -10.82
CA LYS A 101 -16.71 13.06 -10.67
C LYS A 101 -15.84 12.98 -9.41
N LEU A 102 -16.41 12.59 -8.28
CA LEU A 102 -15.65 12.40 -7.04
C LEU A 102 -14.64 11.26 -7.15
N ASN A 103 -14.98 10.16 -7.82
CA ASN A 103 -14.03 9.08 -8.11
C ASN A 103 -12.87 9.54 -8.99
N ASP A 104 -13.13 10.39 -9.99
CA ASP A 104 -12.08 10.93 -10.86
C ASP A 104 -11.14 11.84 -10.06
N ARG A 105 -11.68 12.74 -9.23
CA ARG A 105 -10.89 13.56 -8.28
C ARG A 105 -10.07 12.70 -7.31
N CYS A 106 -10.66 11.62 -6.82
CA CYS A 106 -10.01 10.66 -5.93
C CYS A 106 -8.82 9.96 -6.63
N ASP A 107 -8.98 9.61 -7.92
CA ASP A 107 -7.92 8.99 -8.73
C ASP A 107 -6.79 9.97 -9.04
N GLU A 108 -7.11 11.23 -9.34
CA GLU A 108 -6.14 12.31 -9.56
C GLU A 108 -5.33 12.61 -8.30
N SER A 109 -5.99 12.79 -7.16
CA SER A 109 -5.32 13.00 -5.87
C SER A 109 -4.35 11.86 -5.52
N LEU A 110 -4.70 10.62 -5.87
CA LEU A 110 -3.81 9.49 -5.66
C LEU A 110 -2.62 9.43 -6.62
N LYS A 111 -2.80 9.86 -7.88
CA LYS A 111 -1.66 10.01 -8.80
C LYS A 111 -0.68 11.04 -8.27
N GLU A 112 -1.18 12.13 -7.70
CA GLU A 112 -0.34 13.17 -7.09
C GLU A 112 0.45 12.62 -5.89
N ILE A 113 -0.22 11.89 -4.98
CA ILE A 113 0.44 11.22 -3.84
C ILE A 113 1.57 10.30 -4.32
N PHE A 114 1.32 9.51 -5.37
CA PHE A 114 2.34 8.62 -5.92
C PHE A 114 3.50 9.37 -6.58
N HIS A 115 3.20 10.45 -7.30
CA HIS A 115 4.23 11.28 -7.92
C HIS A 115 5.12 11.94 -6.85
N MET A 116 4.52 12.58 -5.85
CA MET A 116 5.25 13.19 -4.73
C MET A 116 6.05 12.16 -3.94
N SER A 117 5.47 10.98 -3.66
CA SER A 117 6.20 9.89 -2.99
C SER A 117 7.40 9.43 -3.80
N TYR A 118 7.24 9.31 -5.12
CA TYR A 118 8.33 8.94 -6.02
C TYR A 118 9.47 9.96 -5.99
N VAL A 119 9.16 11.27 -6.01
CA VAL A 119 10.17 12.33 -5.90
C VAL A 119 10.97 12.21 -4.60
N VAL A 120 10.30 12.01 -3.46
CA VAL A 120 10.98 11.82 -2.16
C VAL A 120 11.88 10.58 -2.18
N VAL A 121 11.42 9.47 -2.75
CA VAL A 121 12.21 8.24 -2.86
C VAL A 121 13.44 8.43 -3.76
N CYS A 122 13.31 9.15 -4.88
CA CYS A 122 14.45 9.47 -5.75
C CYS A 122 15.50 10.31 -5.02
N GLN A 123 15.07 11.33 -4.25
CA GLN A 123 15.98 12.15 -3.46
C GLN A 123 16.74 11.32 -2.41
N LEU A 124 16.03 10.43 -1.70
CA LEU A 124 16.65 9.50 -0.75
C LEU A 124 17.66 8.58 -1.45
N LEU A 125 17.29 8.03 -2.61
CA LEU A 125 18.16 7.13 -3.37
C LEU A 125 19.45 7.84 -3.81
N SER A 126 19.35 9.09 -4.29
CA SER A 126 20.51 9.90 -4.64
C SER A 126 21.46 10.09 -3.46
N LEU A 127 20.92 10.37 -2.26
CA LEU A 127 21.72 10.52 -1.04
C LEU A 127 22.41 9.21 -0.62
N VAL A 128 21.71 8.08 -0.72
CA VAL A 128 22.31 6.76 -0.45
C VAL A 128 23.42 6.45 -1.46
N HIS A 129 23.20 6.76 -2.73
CA HIS A 129 24.18 6.53 -3.79
C HIS A 129 25.47 7.34 -3.59
N GLU A 130 25.36 8.58 -3.08
CA GLU A 130 26.53 9.39 -2.74
C GLU A 130 27.41 8.72 -1.66
N HIS A 131 26.80 8.00 -0.73
CA HIS A 131 27.48 7.30 0.37
C HIS A 131 27.67 5.81 0.12
N VAL A 132 27.46 5.31 -1.11
CA VAL A 132 27.50 3.87 -1.38
C VAL A 132 28.87 3.25 -1.06
N HIS A 133 29.96 3.99 -1.30
CA HIS A 133 31.33 3.52 -1.07
C HIS A 133 31.62 3.21 0.41
N CYS A 134 31.17 4.07 1.34
CA CYS A 134 31.38 3.80 2.77
C CYS A 134 30.49 2.66 3.27
N LEU A 135 29.30 2.49 2.69
CA LEU A 135 28.44 1.34 2.99
C LEU A 135 29.10 0.02 2.55
N TYR A 136 29.75 -0.02 1.38
CA TYR A 136 30.54 -1.18 0.95
C TYR A 136 31.72 -1.49 1.89
N LYS A 137 32.51 -0.47 2.25
CA LYS A 137 33.62 -0.65 3.21
C LYS A 137 33.14 -1.19 4.56
N LEU A 138 32.02 -0.66 5.06
CA LEU A 138 31.42 -1.15 6.30
C LEU A 138 30.99 -2.61 6.15
N SER A 139 30.34 -2.96 5.04
CA SER A 139 29.94 -4.33 4.73
C SER A 139 31.14 -5.30 4.71
N ASP A 140 32.24 -4.92 4.06
CA ASP A 140 33.47 -5.73 4.02
C ASP A 140 34.04 -5.93 5.43
N THR A 141 34.08 -4.86 6.22
CA THR A 141 34.63 -4.91 7.59
C THR A 141 33.77 -5.81 8.49
N VAL A 142 32.44 -5.68 8.42
CA VAL A 142 31.50 -6.51 9.19
C VAL A 142 31.59 -7.97 8.76
N SER A 143 31.68 -8.23 7.45
CA SER A 143 31.79 -9.60 6.91
C SER A 143 33.09 -10.28 7.33
N MET A 144 34.21 -9.55 7.32
CA MET A 144 35.48 -10.07 7.80
C MET A 144 35.43 -10.38 9.31
N LEU A 145 34.80 -9.51 10.10
CA LEU A 145 34.63 -9.72 11.53
C LEU A 145 33.75 -10.95 11.82
N ASP A 146 32.66 -11.12 11.09
CA ASP A 146 31.77 -12.28 11.22
C ASP A 146 32.49 -13.59 10.84
N MET A 147 33.34 -13.56 9.82
CA MET A 147 34.19 -14.70 9.45
C MET A 147 35.18 -15.05 10.56
N LEU A 148 35.88 -14.06 11.13
CA LEU A 148 36.84 -14.30 12.22
C LEU A 148 36.15 -14.81 13.48
N LEU A 149 34.98 -14.24 13.82
CA LEU A 149 34.19 -14.67 14.97
C LEU A 149 33.69 -16.11 14.81
N SER A 150 33.16 -16.47 13.63
CA SER A 150 32.72 -17.83 13.36
C SER A 150 33.87 -18.84 13.40
N LEU A 151 35.07 -18.45 12.94
CA LEU A 151 36.28 -19.26 13.10
C LEU A 151 36.68 -19.45 14.57
N ALA A 152 36.77 -18.36 15.34
CA ALA A 152 37.09 -18.45 16.76
C ALA A 152 36.08 -19.31 17.53
N HIS A 153 34.79 -19.15 17.20
CA HIS A 153 33.72 -19.96 17.76
C HIS A 153 33.85 -21.44 17.38
N ALA A 154 34.14 -21.74 16.10
CA ALA A 154 34.40 -23.11 15.66
C ALA A 154 35.57 -23.72 16.44
N CYS A 155 36.72 -23.06 16.52
CA CYS A 155 37.89 -23.54 17.28
C CYS A 155 37.61 -23.73 18.78
N THR A 156 36.69 -22.96 19.37
CA THR A 156 36.33 -23.10 20.79
C THR A 156 35.37 -24.27 21.03
N VAL A 157 34.49 -24.57 20.07
CA VAL A 157 33.46 -25.61 20.21
C VAL A 157 33.99 -26.98 19.79
N SER A 158 34.91 -27.06 18.84
CA SER A 158 35.53 -28.31 18.44
C SER A 158 36.85 -28.55 19.20
N ASP A 159 36.92 -29.67 19.91
CA ASP A 159 38.08 -30.14 20.70
C ASP A 159 39.21 -30.73 19.80
N TYR A 160 39.43 -30.16 18.60
CA TYR A 160 40.37 -30.74 17.63
C TYR A 160 41.66 -29.92 17.57
N GLY A 161 42.77 -30.60 17.86
CA GLY A 161 44.11 -30.12 17.59
C GLY A 161 44.32 -29.85 16.10
N GLU A 162 45.05 -28.75 15.84
CA GLU A 162 45.66 -28.37 14.55
C GLU A 162 44.75 -28.46 13.32
N TYR A 163 44.03 -27.36 13.03
CA TYR A 163 43.21 -27.25 11.82
C TYR A 163 44.04 -26.76 10.63
N ASP A 164 43.97 -27.49 9.53
CA ASP A 164 44.54 -27.15 8.23
C ASP A 164 43.70 -26.06 7.52
N VAL A 165 44.35 -25.17 6.77
CA VAL A 165 43.77 -23.98 6.10
C VAL A 165 42.64 -24.36 5.12
N THR A 166 42.60 -25.62 4.70
CA THR A 166 41.55 -26.23 3.88
C THR A 166 40.15 -26.23 4.54
N MET A 167 40.04 -26.35 5.87
CA MET A 167 38.73 -26.22 6.55
C MET A 167 38.16 -24.81 6.45
N ILE A 168 39.03 -23.79 6.45
CA ILE A 168 38.64 -22.37 6.36
C ILE A 168 38.04 -22.08 4.98
N ILE A 169 38.65 -22.59 3.92
CA ILE A 169 38.14 -22.47 2.54
C ILE A 169 36.80 -23.20 2.37
N TRP A 170 36.62 -24.33 3.07
CA TRP A 170 35.37 -25.09 3.03
C TRP A 170 34.22 -24.36 3.74
N PHE A 171 34.51 -23.74 4.89
CA PHE A 171 33.52 -22.94 5.63
C PHE A 171 33.12 -21.67 4.85
N TRP A 172 34.09 -20.99 4.23
CA TRP A 172 33.82 -19.84 3.36
C TRP A 172 32.88 -20.22 2.20
N ASN A 173 33.19 -21.28 1.45
CA ASN A 173 32.36 -21.70 0.32
C ASN A 173 30.96 -22.16 0.74
N LYS A 174 30.81 -22.76 1.93
CA LYS A 174 29.53 -23.28 2.38
C LYS A 174 28.61 -22.21 2.98
N TYR A 175 29.16 -21.17 3.61
CA TYR A 175 28.37 -20.23 4.41
C TYR A 175 28.40 -18.78 3.91
N VAL A 176 29.40 -18.37 3.13
CA VAL A 176 29.56 -16.96 2.67
C VAL A 176 29.21 -16.79 1.19
N VAL A 177 29.47 -17.78 0.32
CA VAL A 177 29.21 -17.66 -1.13
C VAL A 177 27.76 -18.01 -1.52
N LEU A 178 26.97 -18.60 -0.63
CA LEU A 178 25.59 -19.06 -0.92
C LEU A 178 24.48 -18.15 -0.37
N LYS A 179 24.76 -16.86 -0.09
CA LYS A 179 23.71 -15.87 0.21
C LYS A 179 23.83 -14.65 -0.69
#